data_AF-A0A375HFB6-F1
#
_entry.id   AF-A0A375HFB6-F1
#
_cell.length_a   1.000
_cell.length_b   1.000
_cell.length_c   1.000
_cell.angle_alpha   90.00
_cell.angle_beta   90.00
_cell.angle_gamma   90.00
#
_symmetry.space_group_name_H-M   'P 1'
#
loop_
_entity.id
_entity.type
_entity.pdbx_description
1 polymer ?
#
loop_
_entity_poly.entity_id
_entity_poly.type
_entity_poly.pdbx_seq_one_letter_code
_entity_poly.pdbx_strand_id
1 'polypeptide(L)' 'MASNMKLFRATQQTLLREAMSQLEMTREEFAARLSVSRRTLDKWLLPSESSDFRALPEMGRAYIQEILTWHSVDSSASNR' A
#
# COMPACT_ATOMS: atom_id res chain seq x y z
N MET A 1 -0.83 8.82 -14.36
CA MET A 1 -1.91 7.81 -14.46
C MET A 1 -1.43 6.40 -14.84
N ALA A 2 -0.35 6.22 -15.62
CA ALA A 2 0.15 4.89 -16.00
C ALA A 2 0.79 4.06 -14.85
N SER A 3 1.27 4.72 -13.79
CA SER A 3 2.04 4.06 -12.72
C SER A 3 1.20 3.19 -11.78
N ASN A 4 -0.04 3.58 -11.44
CA ASN A 4 -0.89 2.79 -10.52
C ASN A 4 -1.37 1.47 -11.12
N MET A 5 -1.61 1.42 -12.43
CA MET A 5 -2.02 0.19 -13.11
C MET A 5 -0.96 -0.92 -13.02
N LYS A 6 0.32 -0.55 -12.97
CA LYS A 6 1.42 -1.51 -12.83
C LYS A 6 1.46 -2.12 -11.43
N LEU A 7 1.13 -1.33 -10.40
CA LEU A 7 1.07 -1.80 -9.00
C LEU A 7 -0.05 -2.82 -8.77
N PHE A 8 -1.15 -2.75 -9.53
CA PHE A 8 -2.26 -3.70 -9.43
C PHE A 8 -1.89 -5.14 -9.81
N ARG A 9 -0.80 -5.35 -10.56
CA ARG A 9 -0.30 -6.69 -10.91
C ARG A 9 0.99 -7.05 -10.18
N ALA A 10 1.52 -6.14 -9.38
CA ALA A 10 2.73 -6.36 -8.62
C ALA A 10 2.47 -7.27 -7.40
N THR A 11 3.55 -7.81 -6.85
CA THR A 11 3.51 -8.55 -5.59
C THR A 11 3.05 -7.64 -4.45
N GLN A 12 2.54 -8.23 -3.36
CA GLN A 12 2.07 -7.44 -2.22
C GLN A 12 3.18 -6.58 -1.62
N GLN A 13 4.43 -7.07 -1.60
CA GLN A 13 5.57 -6.34 -1.07
C GLN A 13 5.87 -5.09 -1.89
N THR A 14 5.87 -5.23 -3.23
CA THR A 14 6.06 -4.09 -4.13
C THR A 14 4.91 -3.10 -4.01
N LEU A 15 3.67 -3.58 -3.97
CA LEU A 15 2.49 -2.72 -3.79
C LEU A 15 2.60 -1.90 -2.49
N LEU A 16 2.91 -2.53 -1.37
CA LEU A 16 3.01 -1.86 -0.07
C LEU A 16 4.16 -0.85 -0.02
N ARG A 17 5.33 -1.20 -0.56
CA ARG A 17 6.50 -0.30 -0.60
C ARG A 17 6.25 0.92 -1.46
N GLU A 18 5.69 0.71 -2.65
CA GLU A 18 5.35 1.79 -3.56
C GLU A 18 4.22 2.65 -3.00
N ALA A 19 3.24 2.06 -2.32
CA ALA A 19 2.18 2.81 -1.66
C ALA A 19 2.73 3.75 -0.59
N MET A 20 3.61 3.24 0.28
CA MET A 20 4.29 4.07 1.30
C MET A 20 5.14 5.17 0.66
N SER A 21 5.86 4.86 -0.42
CA SER A 21 6.68 5.83 -1.17
C SER A 21 5.83 6.95 -1.77
N GLN A 22 4.72 6.62 -2.43
CA GLN A 22 3.84 7.61 -3.07
C GLN A 22 3.05 8.47 -2.09
N LEU A 23 2.73 7.92 -0.93
CA LEU A 23 2.02 8.64 0.13
C LEU A 23 2.98 9.37 1.08
N GLU A 24 4.29 9.21 0.89
CA GLU A 24 5.34 9.73 1.77
C GLU A 24 5.12 9.34 3.26
N MET A 25 4.52 8.16 3.49
CA MET A 25 4.17 7.66 4.82
C MET A 25 5.19 6.65 5.31
N THR A 26 5.51 6.71 6.60
CA THR A 26 6.27 5.65 7.28
C THR A 26 5.42 4.38 7.42
N ARG A 27 6.05 3.26 7.79
CA ARG A 27 5.35 2.00 8.07
C ARG A 27 4.30 2.15 9.17
N GLU A 28 4.55 3.03 10.13
CA GLU A 28 3.67 3.23 11.28
C GLU A 28 2.42 4.01 10.88
N GLU A 29 2.62 5.11 10.16
CA GLU A 29 1.53 5.92 9.61
C GLU A 29 0.69 5.12 8.61
N PHE A 30 1.34 4.36 7.72
CA PHE A 30 0.65 3.55 6.74
C PHE A 30 -0.14 2.41 7.40
N ALA A 31 0.42 1.73 8.40
CA ALA A 31 -0.31 0.71 9.17
C ALA A 31 -1.53 1.32 9.89
N ALA A 32 -1.35 2.47 10.55
CA ALA A 32 -2.43 3.20 11.19
C ALA A 32 -3.52 3.61 10.18
N ARG A 33 -3.11 4.07 8.99
CA ARG A 33 -4.02 4.47 7.90
C ARG A 33 -4.86 3.31 7.37
N LEU A 34 -4.30 2.11 7.38
CA LEU A 34 -4.98 0.86 7.03
C LEU A 34 -5.74 0.23 8.21
N SER A 35 -5.73 0.88 9.39
CA SER A 35 -6.32 0.37 10.63
C SER A 35 -5.78 -1.01 11.04
N VAL A 36 -4.50 -1.27 10.76
CA VAL A 36 -3.79 -2.50 11.15
C VAL A 36 -2.58 -2.19 12.03
N SER A 37 -2.11 -3.20 12.76
CA SER A 37 -0.87 -3.06 13.53
C SER A 37 0.36 -3.00 12.61
N ARG A 38 1.40 -2.26 13.03
CA ARG A 38 2.71 -2.26 12.37
C ARG A 38 3.26 -3.68 12.17
N ARG A 39 3.08 -4.56 13.16
CA ARG A 39 3.50 -5.97 13.06
C ARG A 39 2.77 -6.71 11.94
N THR A 40 1.48 -6.44 11.72
CA THR A 40 0.71 -7.02 10.61
C THR A 40 1.30 -6.57 9.27
N LEU A 41 1.59 -5.28 9.14
CA LEU A 41 2.22 -4.73 7.93
C LEU A 41 3.60 -5.33 7.68
N ASP A 42 4.45 -5.45 8.71
CA ASP A 42 5.76 -6.08 8.57
C ASP A 42 5.62 -7.54 8.10
N LYS A 43 4.62 -8.31 8.60
CA LYS A 43 4.35 -9.68 8.11
C LYS A 43 3.90 -9.75 6.65
N TRP A 44 3.20 -8.74 6.16
CA TRP A 44 2.86 -8.64 4.73
C TRP A 44 4.06 -8.28 3.85
N LEU A 45 5.05 -7.57 4.42
CA LEU A 45 6.29 -7.21 3.73
C LEU A 45 7.33 -8.34 3.71
N LEU A 46 7.14 -9.41 4.49
CA LEU A 46 8.02 -10.58 4.49
C LEU A 46 7.98 -11.32 3.13
N PRO A 47 9.05 -12.03 2.75
CA PRO A 47 9.02 -12.94 1.61
C PRO A 47 8.10 -14.13 1.91
N SER A 48 7.53 -14.72 0.86
CA SER A 48 6.61 -15.87 0.98
C SER A 48 7.24 -17.11 1.59
N GLU A 49 8.57 -17.20 1.60
CA GLU A 49 9.34 -18.29 2.21
C GLU A 49 9.43 -18.18 3.74
N SER A 50 9.06 -17.04 4.32
CA SER A 50 9.06 -16.85 5.78
C SER A 50 7.85 -17.51 6.43
N SER A 51 8.06 -18.23 7.53
CA SER A 51 6.99 -18.83 8.34
C SER A 51 6.00 -17.81 8.92
N ASP A 52 6.48 -16.59 9.16
CA ASP A 52 5.67 -15.46 9.64
C ASP A 52 4.95 -14.69 8.53
N PHE A 53 5.13 -15.09 7.27
CA PHE A 53 4.46 -14.47 6.14
C PHE A 53 2.94 -14.50 6.32
N ARG A 54 2.33 -13.36 6.03
CA ARG A 54 0.87 -13.23 5.95
C ARG A 54 0.51 -12.71 4.57
N ALA A 55 -0.46 -13.37 3.94
CA ALA A 55 -1.06 -12.84 2.72
C ALA A 55 -1.88 -11.59 3.06
N LEU A 56 -1.73 -10.56 2.24
CA LEU A 56 -2.57 -9.37 2.26
C LEU A 56 -3.99 -9.77 1.83
N PRO A 57 -5.03 -9.54 2.65
CA PRO A 57 -6.41 -9.82 2.26
C PRO A 57 -6.83 -8.95 1.08
N GLU A 58 -7.71 -9.47 0.21
CA GLU A 58 -8.18 -8.77 -0.98
C GLU A 58 -8.79 -7.40 -0.67
N MET A 59 -9.56 -7.30 0.43
CA MET A 59 -10.12 -6.03 0.89
C MET A 59 -9.04 -5.00 1.26
N GLY A 60 -7.97 -5.43 1.94
CA GLY A 60 -6.85 -4.55 2.27
C GLY A 60 -6.13 -4.08 1.01
N ARG A 61 -6.00 -4.97 0.01
CA ARG A 61 -5.43 -4.63 -1.30
C ARG A 61 -6.27 -3.59 -2.03
N ALA A 62 -7.58 -3.81 -2.16
CA ALA A 62 -8.50 -2.88 -2.81
C ALA A 62 -8.47 -1.50 -2.14
N TYR A 63 -8.42 -1.47 -0.81
CA TYR A 63 -8.34 -0.22 -0.05
C TYR A 63 -7.05 0.58 -0.33
N ILE A 64 -5.88 -0.09 -0.37
CA ILE A 64 -4.62 0.57 -0.73
C ILE A 64 -4.67 1.15 -2.14
N GLN A 65 -5.24 0.39 -3.08
CA GLN A 65 -5.40 0.80 -4.47
C GLN A 65 -6.29 2.04 -4.59
N GLU A 66 -7.36 2.10 -3.80
CA GLU A 66 -8.27 3.22 -3.73
C GLU A 66 -7.56 4.47 -3.17
N ILE A 67 -6.85 4.35 -2.04
CA ILE A 67 -6.08 5.47 -1.46
C ILE A 67 -5.10 6.06 -2.48
N LEU A 68 -4.33 5.22 -3.18
CA LEU A 68 -3.37 5.70 -4.18
C LEU A 68 -4.04 6.38 -5.38
N THR A 69 -5.23 5.93 -5.74
CA THR A 69 -6.01 6.55 -6.82
C THR A 69 -6.48 7.94 -6.40
N TRP A 70 -7.00 8.10 -5.18
CA TRP A 70 -7.43 9.39 -4.65
C TRP A 70 -6.27 10.35 -4.41
N HIS A 71 -5.15 9.88 -3.86
CA HIS A 71 -3.99 10.72 -3.59
C HIS A 71 -3.44 11.36 -4.87
N SER A 72 -3.34 10.59 -5.97
CA SER A 72 -2.94 11.12 -7.26
C SER A 72 -3.92 12.15 -7.85
N VAL A 73 -5.21 12.08 -7.49
CA VAL A 73 -6.24 13.02 -7.96
C VAL A 73 -6.20 14.30 -7.15
N ASP A 74 -6.04 14.21 -5.83
CA ASP A 74 -5.94 15.35 -4.91
C ASP A 74 -4.76 16.26 -5.26
N SER A 75 -3.57 15.70 -5.52
CA SER A 75 -2.41 16.48 -5.94
C SER A 75 -2.63 17.25 -7.25
N SER A 76 -3.55 16.78 -8.11
CA SER A 76 -3.94 17.48 -9.35
C SER A 76 -5.03 18.53 -9.14
N ALA A 77 -5.83 18.41 -8.08
CA ALA A 77 -6.92 19.34 -7.77
C ALA A 77 -6.42 20.61 -7.06
N SER A 78 -5.26 20.55 -6.38
CA SER A 78 -4.67 21.67 -5.63
C SER A 78 -3.99 22.76 -6.52
N ASN A 79 -4.19 22.72 -7.84
CA ASN A 79 -3.67 23.73 -8.80
C ASN A 79 -4.81 24.49 -9.52
N ARG A 80 -5.90 24.83 -8.81
CA ARG A 80 -6.97 25.70 -9.33
C ARG A 80 -7.26 26.87 -8.41
#